data_AF-A0A1Q3HE39-F1
#
_entry.id   AF-A0A1Q3HE39-F1
#
_cell.length_a   1.000
_cell.length_b   1.000
_cell.length_c   1.000
_cell.angle_alpha   90.00
_cell.angle_beta   90.00
_cell.angle_gamma   90.00
#
_symmetry.space_group_name_H-M   'P 1'
#
loop_
_entity.id
_entity.type
_entity.pdbx_description
1 polymer ?
#
loop_
_entity_poly.entity_id
_entity_poly.type
_entity_poly.pdbx_seq_one_letter_code
_entity_poly.pdbx_strand_id
1 'polypeptide(L)'
;MASFGHVAVGMALGRLGVGQASPRRVGLAMLGMSALAMLPDADVIAFVLRIPYAATWGHRGASHSVLLAAAVAGVVAAGTRLARGPALKTGLLTLAALGSHGLLDAMTTGGLGAALLWPLDDTRYFFPLRPIPVAPIGAGMLSRRGLYVVLVELLLFLPFWAYALWPRRRAVRPVEG
;
A
#
# COMPACT_ATOMS: atom_id res chain seq x y z
N MET A 1 -5.60 -9.53 4.90
CA MET A 1 -4.72 -8.55 4.27
C MET A 1 -3.52 -8.30 5.18
N ALA A 2 -2.38 -7.92 4.62
CA ALA A 2 -1.42 -7.15 5.38
C ALA A 2 -2.09 -5.81 5.76
N SER A 3 -1.78 -5.23 6.92
CA SER A 3 -2.42 -3.98 7.36
C SER A 3 -1.42 -2.84 7.43
N PHE A 4 -0.58 -2.84 8.45
CA PHE A 4 0.47 -1.86 8.68
C PHE A 4 1.60 -1.97 7.66
N GLY A 5 1.80 -3.15 7.06
CA GLY A 5 2.77 -3.34 5.98
C GLY A 5 2.51 -2.42 4.78
N HIS A 6 1.25 -2.32 4.33
CA HIS A 6 0.86 -1.43 3.23
C HIS A 6 1.11 0.05 3.57
N VAL A 7 0.80 0.45 4.80
CA VAL A 7 1.07 1.80 5.30
C VAL A 7 2.58 2.09 5.28
N ALA A 8 3.40 1.16 5.76
CA ALA A 8 4.86 1.29 5.78
C ALA A 8 5.44 1.49 4.38
N VAL A 9 5.01 0.66 3.42
CA VAL A 9 5.44 0.75 2.02
C VAL A 9 5.01 2.09 1.41
N GLY A 10 3.75 2.49 1.61
CA GLY A 10 3.26 3.79 1.14
C GLY A 10 4.04 4.96 1.72
N MET A 11 4.32 4.95 3.02
CA MET A 11 5.12 5.99 3.67
C MET A 11 6.54 6.07 3.10
N ALA A 12 7.20 4.94 2.91
CA ALA A 12 8.53 4.89 2.30
C ALA A 12 8.51 5.45 0.87
N LEU A 13 7.55 5.05 0.04
CA LEU A 13 7.40 5.55 -1.34
C LEU A 13 7.08 7.05 -1.38
N GLY A 14 6.22 7.54 -0.48
CA GLY A 14 5.89 8.97 -0.39
C GLY A 14 7.11 9.81 -0.04
N ARG A 15 7.91 9.36 0.92
CA ARG A 15 9.17 10.02 1.29
C ARG A 15 10.21 9.98 0.16
N LEU A 16 10.35 8.84 -0.52
CA LEU A 16 11.22 8.68 -1.68
C LEU A 16 10.79 9.63 -2.81
N GLY A 17 9.48 9.76 -3.02
CA GLY A 17 8.89 10.55 -4.08
C GLY A 17 9.19 12.04 -4.00
N VAL A 18 9.24 12.61 -2.80
CA VAL A 18 9.47 14.06 -2.64
C VAL A 18 10.93 14.45 -2.42
N GLY A 19 11.84 13.51 -2.17
CA GLY A 19 13.24 13.85 -1.90
C GLY A 19 13.36 14.88 -0.77
N GLN A 20 14.35 15.79 -0.83
CA GLN A 20 14.52 16.90 0.13
C GLN A 20 13.41 17.95 -0.02
N ALA A 21 12.44 17.92 0.90
CA ALA A 21 11.28 18.79 0.90
C ALA A 21 10.93 19.23 2.33
N SER A 22 10.05 20.23 2.45
CA SER A 22 9.56 20.67 3.75
C SER A 22 8.85 19.52 4.51
N PRO A 23 8.88 19.51 5.86
CA PRO A 23 8.22 18.47 6.65
C PRO A 23 6.74 18.27 6.28
N ARG A 24 6.02 19.37 6.01
CA ARG A 24 4.62 19.32 5.56
C ARG A 24 4.47 18.57 4.24
N ARG A 25 5.32 18.84 3.24
CA ARG A 25 5.25 18.19 1.93
C ARG A 25 5.62 16.71 2.02
N VAL A 26 6.60 16.37 2.87
CA VAL A 26 6.94 14.97 3.17
C VAL A 26 5.77 14.24 3.82
N GLY A 27 5.16 14.84 4.85
CA GLY A 27 3.99 14.25 5.53
C GLY A 27 2.81 14.02 4.60
N LEU A 28 2.48 15.00 3.75
CA LEU A 28 1.39 14.86 2.77
C LEU A 28 1.68 13.77 1.73
N ALA A 29 2.92 13.65 1.25
CA ALA A 29 3.28 12.60 0.31
C ALA A 29 3.25 11.21 0.94
N MET A 30 3.73 11.08 2.18
CA MET A 30 3.64 9.84 2.96
C MET A 30 2.18 9.42 3.14
N LEU A 31 1.32 10.35 3.57
CA LEU A 31 -0.11 10.10 3.74
C LEU A 31 -0.78 9.69 2.41
N GLY A 32 -0.54 10.43 1.33
CA GLY A 32 -1.14 10.16 0.03
C GLY A 32 -0.73 8.80 -0.54
N MET A 33 0.55 8.44 -0.42
CA MET A 33 1.06 7.14 -0.88
C MET A 33 0.58 5.98 -0.02
N SER A 34 0.42 6.16 1.31
CA SER A 34 -0.22 5.17 2.17
C SER A 34 -1.70 4.98 1.82
N ALA A 35 -2.43 6.06 1.54
CA ALA A 35 -3.82 5.97 1.10
C ALA A 35 -3.94 5.19 -0.22
N LEU A 36 -3.04 5.44 -1.18
CA LEU A 36 -2.98 4.66 -2.42
C LEU A 36 -2.61 3.20 -2.17
N ALA A 37 -1.63 2.93 -1.29
CA ALA A 37 -1.26 1.57 -0.93
C ALA A 37 -2.41 0.80 -0.26
N MET A 38 -3.31 1.48 0.47
CA MET A 38 -4.48 0.85 1.10
C MET A 38 -5.73 0.83 0.22
N LEU A 39 -5.72 1.52 -0.93
CA LEU A 39 -6.90 1.66 -1.79
C LEU A 39 -7.51 0.33 -2.24
N PRO A 40 -6.76 -0.75 -2.55
CA PRO A 40 -7.35 -2.03 -2.94
C PRO A 40 -8.30 -2.61 -1.88
N ASP A 41 -7.96 -2.44 -0.60
CA ASP A 41 -8.76 -2.87 0.54
C ASP A 41 -10.01 -2.01 0.78
N ALA A 42 -10.23 -0.93 0.03
CA ALA A 42 -11.53 -0.26 0.02
C ALA A 42 -12.67 -1.22 -0.42
N ASP A 43 -12.31 -2.33 -1.08
CA ASP A 43 -13.20 -3.43 -1.42
C ASP A 43 -13.84 -4.14 -0.21
N VAL A 44 -13.42 -3.88 1.03
CA VAL A 44 -14.14 -4.36 2.23
C VAL A 44 -15.57 -3.85 2.28
N ILE A 45 -15.89 -2.75 1.57
CA ILE A 45 -17.26 -2.27 1.37
C ILE A 45 -18.14 -3.32 0.67
N ALA A 46 -17.56 -4.22 -0.11
CA ALA A 46 -18.25 -5.32 -0.77
C ALA A 46 -19.00 -6.20 0.24
N PHE A 47 -18.48 -6.37 1.47
CA PHE A 47 -19.19 -7.08 2.53
C PHE A 47 -20.47 -6.36 2.97
N VAL A 48 -20.44 -5.03 3.06
CA VAL A 48 -21.64 -4.22 3.36
C VAL A 48 -22.67 -4.36 2.25
N LEU A 49 -22.22 -4.41 0.99
CA LEU A 49 -23.05 -4.63 -0.19
C LEU A 49 -23.47 -6.10 -0.39
N ARG A 50 -23.11 -7.01 0.52
CA ARG A 50 -23.40 -8.45 0.47
C ARG A 50 -22.82 -9.17 -0.76
N ILE A 51 -21.74 -8.63 -1.32
CA ILE A 51 -20.96 -9.31 -2.37
C ILE A 51 -20.15 -10.44 -1.69
N PRO A 52 -20.21 -11.68 -2.21
CA PRO A 52 -19.46 -12.80 -1.64
C PRO A 52 -17.95 -12.52 -1.63
N TYR A 53 -17.25 -12.97 -0.58
CA TYR A 53 -15.79 -12.81 -0.48
C TYR A 53 -15.06 -13.38 -1.72
N ALA A 54 -15.50 -14.54 -2.22
CA ALA A 54 -14.89 -15.21 -3.37
C ALA A 54 -15.31 -14.65 -4.74
N ALA A 55 -16.23 -13.67 -4.79
CA ALA A 55 -16.64 -13.08 -6.05
C ALA A 55 -15.49 -12.29 -6.70
N THR A 56 -15.56 -12.07 -8.02
CA THR A 56 -14.55 -11.29 -8.77
C THR A 56 -14.28 -9.92 -8.16
N TRP A 57 -15.32 -9.22 -7.71
CA TRP A 57 -15.23 -7.93 -7.00
C TRP A 57 -15.40 -8.05 -5.48
N GLY A 58 -15.27 -9.27 -4.94
CA GLY A 58 -15.13 -9.49 -3.50
C GLY A 58 -13.74 -9.07 -3.00
N HIS A 59 -13.56 -9.09 -1.68
CA HIS A 59 -12.27 -8.74 -1.06
C HIS A 59 -11.13 -9.61 -1.62
N ARG A 60 -9.96 -9.01 -1.89
CA ARG A 60 -8.81 -9.65 -2.57
C ARG A 60 -9.06 -10.08 -4.03
N GLY A 61 -10.12 -9.56 -4.63
CA GLY A 61 -10.48 -9.79 -6.03
C GLY A 61 -9.80 -8.82 -6.99
N ALA A 62 -10.55 -8.36 -7.99
CA ALA A 62 -10.07 -7.49 -9.08
C ALA A 62 -9.32 -6.23 -8.60
N SER A 63 -9.70 -5.69 -7.43
CA SER A 63 -9.05 -4.59 -6.72
C SER A 63 -7.54 -4.81 -6.48
N HIS A 64 -7.13 -6.06 -6.30
CA HIS A 64 -5.75 -6.46 -5.96
C HIS A 64 -4.92 -6.88 -7.19
N SER A 65 -5.46 -6.72 -8.39
CA SER A 65 -4.78 -7.10 -9.63
C SER A 65 -3.69 -6.10 -10.04
N VAL A 66 -2.64 -6.61 -10.68
CA VAL A 66 -1.56 -5.76 -11.22
C VAL A 66 -2.09 -4.85 -12.33
N LEU A 67 -3.06 -5.32 -13.12
CA LEU A 67 -3.65 -4.52 -14.20
C LEU A 67 -4.41 -3.31 -13.66
N LEU A 68 -5.27 -3.50 -12.63
CA LEU A 68 -5.99 -2.37 -12.05
C LEU A 68 -5.04 -1.39 -11.37
N ALA A 69 -3.99 -1.88 -10.70
CA ALA A 69 -2.92 -1.05 -10.16
C ALA A 69 -2.27 -0.18 -11.25
N ALA A 70 -1.96 -0.76 -12.42
CA ALA A 70 -1.41 -0.04 -13.56
C ALA A 70 -2.38 0.98 -14.16
N ALA A 71 -3.67 0.64 -14.27
CA ALA A 71 -4.71 1.55 -14.75
C ALA A 71 -4.83 2.79 -13.85
N VAL A 72 -4.93 2.59 -12.53
CA VAL A 72 -5.01 3.68 -11.54
C VAL A 72 -3.72 4.51 -11.57
N ALA A 73 -2.55 3.87 -11.65
CA ALA A 73 -1.28 4.57 -11.81
C ALA A 73 -1.24 5.44 -13.09
N GLY A 74 -1.79 4.94 -14.19
CA GLY A 74 -1.96 5.71 -15.44
C GLY A 74 -2.84 6.94 -15.25
N VAL A 75 -3.97 6.82 -14.56
CA VAL A 75 -4.87 7.94 -14.24
C VAL A 75 -4.15 8.99 -13.38
N VAL A 76 -3.44 8.55 -12.33
CA VAL A 76 -2.67 9.45 -11.45
C VAL A 76 -1.54 10.14 -12.22
N ALA A 77 -0.83 9.41 -13.09
CA ALA A 77 0.21 9.97 -13.95
C ALA A 77 -0.35 11.01 -14.93
N ALA A 78 -1.49 10.72 -15.56
CA ALA A 78 -2.18 11.65 -16.45
C ALA A 78 -2.59 12.92 -15.69
N GLY A 79 -3.29 12.80 -14.57
CA GLY A 79 -3.68 13.94 -13.73
C GLY A 79 -2.47 14.78 -13.28
N THR A 80 -1.37 14.11 -12.91
CA THR A 80 -0.10 14.79 -12.57
C THR A 80 0.47 15.55 -13.78
N ARG A 81 0.41 14.96 -14.99
CA ARG A 81 0.87 15.61 -16.23
C ARG A 81 0.05 16.85 -16.54
N LEU A 82 -1.29 16.77 -16.43
CA LEU A 82 -2.20 17.91 -16.61
C LEU A 82 -1.88 19.03 -15.61
N ALA A 83 -1.54 18.69 -14.37
CA ALA A 83 -1.09 19.62 -13.35
C ALA A 83 0.39 20.08 -13.51
N ARG A 84 1.05 19.75 -14.63
CA ARG A 84 2.46 20.06 -14.94
C ARG A 84 3.47 19.51 -13.92
N GLY A 85 3.11 18.43 -13.24
CA GLY A 85 3.97 17.72 -12.29
C GLY A 85 4.80 16.58 -12.94
N PRO A 86 5.62 15.88 -12.14
CA PRO A 86 6.49 14.80 -12.59
C PRO A 86 5.72 13.49 -12.84
N ALA A 87 4.93 13.45 -13.92
CA ALA A 87 3.96 12.40 -14.24
C ALA A 87 4.50 10.97 -14.18
N LEU A 88 5.62 10.69 -14.86
CA LEU A 88 6.22 9.35 -14.89
C LEU A 88 6.63 8.89 -13.49
N LYS A 89 7.28 9.77 -12.72
CA LYS A 89 7.71 9.46 -11.36
C LYS A 89 6.50 9.16 -10.46
N THR A 90 5.47 10.00 -10.49
CA THR A 90 4.27 9.78 -9.69
C THR A 90 3.57 8.48 -10.11
N GLY A 91 3.41 8.23 -11.41
CA GLY A 91 2.82 7.00 -11.92
C GLY A 91 3.55 5.74 -11.45
N LEU A 92 4.89 5.71 -11.55
CA LEU A 92 5.69 4.57 -11.10
C LEU A 92 5.58 4.35 -9.59
N LEU A 93 5.55 5.41 -8.79
CA LEU A 93 5.36 5.29 -7.33
C LEU A 93 3.96 4.79 -6.98
N THR A 94 2.93 5.27 -7.69
CA THR A 94 1.54 4.79 -7.53
C THR A 94 1.42 3.32 -7.92
N LEU A 95 2.02 2.90 -9.04
CA LEU A 95 2.07 1.51 -9.44
C LEU A 95 2.78 0.65 -8.39
N ALA A 96 3.92 1.12 -7.86
CA ALA A 96 4.63 0.40 -6.81
C ALA A 96 3.77 0.25 -5.55
N ALA A 97 3.06 1.30 -5.12
CA ALA A 97 2.18 1.23 -3.95
C ALA A 97 1.02 0.26 -4.13
N LEU A 98 0.22 0.45 -5.18
CA LEU A 98 -0.95 -0.41 -5.47
C LEU A 98 -0.54 -1.83 -5.84
N GLY A 99 0.49 -1.98 -6.67
CA GLY A 99 0.99 -3.28 -7.12
C GLY A 99 1.60 -4.09 -5.98
N SER A 100 2.29 -3.44 -5.03
CA SER A 100 2.80 -4.13 -3.84
C SER A 100 1.68 -4.72 -2.99
N HIS A 101 0.48 -4.14 -3.02
CA HIS A 101 -0.62 -4.55 -2.18
C HIS A 101 -1.02 -6.02 -2.41
N GLY A 102 -1.39 -6.36 -3.65
CA GLY A 102 -1.78 -7.73 -3.99
C GLY A 102 -0.65 -8.73 -3.73
N LEU A 103 0.61 -8.34 -3.99
CA LEU A 103 1.79 -9.19 -3.75
C LEU A 103 1.97 -9.47 -2.25
N LEU A 104 1.86 -8.46 -1.40
CA LEU A 104 1.93 -8.62 0.06
C LEU A 104 0.76 -9.44 0.59
N ASP A 105 -0.43 -9.29 0.02
CA ASP A 105 -1.60 -10.10 0.40
C ASP A 105 -1.45 -11.57 0.01
N ALA A 106 -0.81 -11.86 -1.13
CA ALA A 106 -0.41 -13.22 -1.52
C ALA A 106 0.66 -13.83 -0.59
N MET A 107 1.38 -13.01 0.18
CA MET A 107 2.34 -13.43 1.21
C MET A 107 1.71 -13.58 2.60
N THR A 108 0.39 -13.48 2.72
CA THR A 108 -0.28 -13.68 4.02
C THR A 108 -0.57 -15.16 4.31
N THR A 109 -0.62 -15.53 5.59
CA THR A 109 -0.84 -16.94 6.02
C THR A 109 -2.29 -17.42 5.90
N GLY A 110 -3.22 -16.61 5.41
CA GLY A 110 -4.64 -16.98 5.32
C GLY A 110 -5.53 -15.94 4.65
N GLY A 111 -6.83 -16.22 4.64
CA GLY A 111 -7.81 -15.54 3.77
C GLY A 111 -7.90 -16.22 2.41
N LEU A 112 -8.36 -15.50 1.40
CA LEU A 112 -8.16 -15.90 0.00
C LEU A 112 -6.80 -15.38 -0.47
N GLY A 113 -6.17 -16.04 -1.45
CA GLY A 113 -5.05 -15.43 -2.16
C GLY A 113 -5.48 -14.14 -2.87
N ALA A 114 -4.55 -13.45 -3.55
CA ALA A 114 -4.87 -12.24 -4.32
C ALA A 114 -5.12 -12.57 -5.80
N ALA A 115 -6.09 -11.91 -6.43
CA ALA A 115 -6.38 -12.05 -7.86
C ALA A 115 -5.36 -11.28 -8.73
N LEU A 116 -4.08 -11.62 -8.62
CA LEU A 116 -2.96 -10.85 -9.20
C LEU A 116 -3.07 -10.65 -10.72
N LEU A 117 -3.58 -11.66 -11.42
CA LEU A 117 -3.64 -11.72 -12.88
C LEU A 117 -5.03 -11.38 -13.46
N TRP A 118 -5.98 -10.97 -12.63
CA TRP A 118 -7.29 -10.54 -13.12
C TRP A 118 -7.12 -9.36 -14.11
N PRO A 119 -7.86 -9.31 -15.23
CA PRO A 119 -8.96 -10.18 -15.66
C PRO A 119 -8.56 -11.38 -16.53
N LEU A 120 -7.26 -11.64 -16.70
CA LEU A 120 -6.79 -12.76 -17.50
C LEU A 120 -7.05 -14.10 -16.81
N ASP A 121 -7.01 -14.10 -15.48
CA ASP A 121 -7.25 -15.26 -14.64
C ASP A 121 -7.82 -14.82 -13.28
N ASP A 122 -8.88 -15.50 -12.83
CA ASP A 122 -9.56 -15.26 -11.56
C ASP A 122 -8.89 -15.96 -10.35
N THR A 123 -7.86 -16.79 -10.58
CA THR A 123 -7.15 -17.53 -9.53
C THR A 123 -6.67 -16.60 -8.41
N ARG A 124 -6.89 -17.05 -7.16
CA ARG A 124 -6.45 -16.36 -5.95
C ARG A 124 -5.09 -16.89 -5.53
N TYR A 125 -4.04 -16.18 -5.91
CA TYR A 125 -2.66 -16.61 -5.73
C TYR A 125 -2.15 -16.41 -4.30
N PHE A 126 -1.49 -17.43 -3.78
CA PHE A 126 -0.59 -17.34 -2.63
C PHE A 126 0.85 -17.58 -3.09
N PHE A 127 1.79 -16.91 -2.44
CA PHE A 127 3.20 -17.23 -2.60
C PHE A 127 3.63 -18.39 -1.68
N PRO A 128 4.68 -19.14 -2.02
CA PRO A 128 5.18 -20.23 -1.16
C PRO A 128 5.65 -19.71 0.20
N LEU A 129 6.34 -18.56 0.23
CA LEU A 129 6.77 -17.89 1.45
C LEU A 129 5.68 -16.93 1.93
N ARG A 130 5.14 -17.20 3.13
CA ARG A 130 4.04 -16.43 3.72
C ARG A 130 4.40 -15.93 5.12
N PRO A 131 5.31 -14.95 5.24
CA PRO A 131 5.81 -14.49 6.54
C PRO A 131 4.80 -13.56 7.24
N ILE A 132 3.78 -13.07 6.52
CA ILE A 132 2.83 -12.09 7.05
C ILE A 132 1.64 -12.85 7.67
N PRO A 133 1.45 -12.81 8.99
CA PRO A 133 0.30 -13.45 9.60
C PRO A 133 -0.98 -12.75 9.12
N VAL A 134 -1.98 -13.52 8.70
CA VAL A 134 -3.26 -12.92 8.27
C VAL A 134 -3.90 -12.10 9.41
N ALA A 135 -4.21 -10.84 9.10
CA ALA A 135 -4.93 -9.93 9.97
C ALA A 135 -6.43 -10.31 10.09
N PRO A 136 -7.01 -10.25 11.30
CA PRO A 136 -8.46 -10.23 11.46
C PRO A 136 -9.11 -9.06 10.72
N ILE A 137 -10.36 -9.23 10.27
CA ILE A 137 -11.12 -8.16 9.60
C ILE A 137 -11.94 -7.39 10.64
N GLY A 138 -12.01 -6.06 10.49
CA GLY A 138 -12.85 -5.19 11.31
C GLY A 138 -12.47 -5.19 12.78
N ALA A 139 -13.48 -5.26 13.67
CA ALA A 139 -13.28 -5.21 15.13
C ALA A 139 -12.37 -6.33 15.68
N GLY A 140 -12.16 -7.42 14.93
CA GLY A 140 -11.22 -8.47 15.28
C GLY A 140 -9.77 -7.98 15.43
N MET A 141 -9.41 -6.83 14.84
CA MET A 141 -8.09 -6.21 15.01
C MET A 141 -7.80 -5.76 16.45
N LEU A 142 -8.83 -5.56 17.27
CA LEU A 142 -8.67 -5.21 18.69
C LEU A 142 -8.41 -6.43 19.59
N SER A 143 -8.39 -7.64 19.02
CA SER A 143 -8.13 -8.88 19.76
C SER A 143 -6.63 -9.12 20.00
N ARG A 144 -6.31 -10.11 20.84
CA ARG A 144 -4.92 -10.61 21.03
C ARG A 144 -4.27 -11.03 19.71
N ARG A 145 -5.05 -11.62 18.80
CA ARG A 145 -4.58 -12.00 17.46
C ARG A 145 -4.26 -10.76 16.63
N GLY A 146 -5.10 -9.73 16.69
CA GLY A 146 -4.85 -8.44 16.03
C GLY A 146 -3.56 -7.80 16.53
N LEU A 147 -3.37 -7.71 17.85
CA LEU A 147 -2.12 -7.20 18.44
C LEU A 147 -0.89 -7.98 17.98
N TYR A 148 -0.96 -9.32 17.95
CA TYR A 148 0.12 -10.16 17.44
C TYR A 148 0.47 -9.82 15.98
N VAL A 149 -0.54 -9.69 15.11
CA VAL A 149 -0.32 -9.33 13.70
C VAL A 149 0.33 -7.96 13.58
N VAL A 150 -0.15 -6.96 14.33
CA VAL A 150 0.44 -5.61 14.35
C VAL A 150 1.90 -5.65 14.74
N LEU A 151 2.26 -6.36 15.82
CA LEU A 151 3.66 -6.48 16.25
C LEU A 151 4.55 -7.14 15.20
N VAL A 152 4.08 -8.23 14.60
CA VAL A 152 4.84 -8.92 13.54
C VAL A 152 5.02 -8.03 12.32
N GLU A 153 3.98 -7.33 11.87
CA GLU A 153 4.08 -6.42 10.72
C GLU A 153 4.99 -5.22 11.01
N LEU A 154 4.94 -4.63 12.21
CA LEU A 154 5.85 -3.55 12.58
C LEU A 154 7.32 -3.98 12.53
N LEU A 155 7.61 -5.22 12.94
CA LEU A 155 8.96 -5.79 12.87
C LEU A 155 9.37 -6.15 11.44
N LEU A 156 8.51 -6.85 10.70
CA LEU A 156 8.80 -7.30 9.34
C LEU A 156 9.02 -6.13 8.39
N PHE A 157 8.24 -5.05 8.54
CA PHE A 157 8.35 -3.85 7.74
C PHE A 157 9.22 -2.77 8.39
N LEU A 158 9.99 -3.10 9.44
CA LEU A 158 10.88 -2.17 10.13
C LEU A 158 11.81 -1.38 9.19
N PRO A 159 12.41 -1.98 8.13
CA PRO A 159 13.22 -1.20 7.18
C PRO A 159 12.45 -0.06 6.49
N PHE A 160 11.18 -0.28 6.15
CA PHE A 160 10.31 0.74 5.54
C PHE A 160 9.94 1.82 6.56
N TRP A 161 9.57 1.43 7.78
CA TRP A 161 9.29 2.36 8.88
C TRP A 161 10.51 3.24 9.19
N ALA A 162 11.68 2.61 9.35
CA ALA A 162 12.92 3.28 9.66
C ALA A 162 13.28 4.29 8.57
N TYR A 163 13.22 3.89 7.29
CA TYR A 163 13.47 4.80 6.17
C TYR A 163 12.48 5.98 6.14
N ALA A 164 11.18 5.68 6.27
CA ALA A 164 10.12 6.68 6.21
C ALA A 164 10.22 7.73 7.34
N LEU A 165 10.58 7.29 8.54
CA LEU A 165 10.58 8.13 9.74
C LEU A 165 11.96 8.67 10.12
N TRP A 166 13.02 8.28 9.40
CA TRP A 166 14.39 8.72 9.72
C TRP A 166 14.48 10.24 9.80
N PRO A 167 15.06 10.83 10.86
CA PRO A 167 15.26 12.27 10.95
C PRO A 167 16.15 12.75 9.81
N ARG A 168 15.76 13.83 9.13
CA ARG A 168 16.68 14.51 8.20
C ARG A 168 17.38 15.64 8.93
N ARG A 169 18.71 15.67 8.82
CA ARG A 169 19.50 16.83 9.26
C ARG A 169 19.01 18.05 8.47
N ARG A 170 18.57 19.10 9.15
CA ARG A 170 18.31 20.40 8.51
C ARG A 170 19.66 20.88 7.97
N ALA A 171 19.75 21.21 6.69
CA ALA A 171 20.91 21.95 6.19
C ALA A 171 20.97 23.25 6.99
N VAL A 172 22.03 23.43 7.79
CA VAL A 172 22.32 24.70 8.43
C VAL A 172 22.59 25.67 7.29
N ARG A 173 21.76 26.71 7.16
CA ARG A 173 22.09 27.82 6.25
C ARG A 173 23.33 28.49 6.82
N PRO A 174 24.41 28.70 6.05
CA PRO A 174 25.50 29.55 6.48
C PRO A 174 24.92 30.91 6.85
N VAL A 175 25.30 31.43 8.02
CA VAL A 175 25.04 32.83 8.35
C VAL A 175 25.99 33.63 7.46
N GLU A 176 25.44 34.28 6.43
CA GLU A 176 26.18 35.33 5.71
C GLU A 176 26.34 36.48 6.72
N GLY A 177 27.59 36.74 7.10
CA GLY A 177 27.99 37.85 7.98
C GLY A 177 28.26 39.13 7.21
#